data_AF-K6DGE8-F1
#
_entry.id   AF-K6DGE8-F1
#
_cell.length_a   1.000
_cell.length_b   1.000
_cell.length_c   1.000
_cell.angle_alpha   90.00
_cell.angle_beta   90.00
_cell.angle_gamma   90.00
#
_symmetry.space_group_name_H-M   'P 1'
#
loop_
_entity.id
_entity.type
_entity.pdbx_description
1 polymer ?
#
loop_
_entity_poly.entity_id
_entity_poly.type
_entity_poly.pdbx_seq_one_letter_code
_entity_poly.pdbx_strand_id
1 'polypeptide(L)'
;MYTVNSRLPYNQEFDHRFIKYVRHSRNLTLDRFSPYMGVDKSTIAKLEKGQLDFTPYYETKLKEAIKRLQISNIELVSIRNIIESKERKGYR
;
A
#
# COMPACT_ATOMS: atom_id res chain seq x y z
N MET A 1 0.00 11.99 -26.66
CA MET A 1 -1.30 11.70 -26.02
C MET A 1 -1.30 10.26 -25.55
N TYR A 2 -1.47 9.99 -24.25
CA TYR A 2 -1.76 8.65 -23.76
C TYR A 2 -3.19 8.63 -23.23
N THR A 3 -4.09 8.04 -24.00
CA THR A 3 -5.45 7.74 -23.56
C THR A 3 -5.41 6.53 -22.64
N VAL A 4 -5.15 6.75 -21.35
CA VAL A 4 -5.31 5.71 -20.31
C VAL A 4 -6.79 5.61 -19.94
N ASN A 5 -7.57 5.06 -20.85
CA ASN A 5 -8.94 4.60 -20.58
C ASN A 5 -8.89 3.10 -20.22
N SER A 6 -8.12 2.78 -19.18
CA SER A 6 -8.14 1.44 -18.58
C SER A 6 -9.03 1.56 -17.36
N ARG A 7 -10.23 0.99 -17.41
CA ARG A 7 -11.17 0.90 -16.27
C ARG A 7 -10.41 0.34 -15.07
N LEU A 8 -9.97 1.23 -14.21
CA LEU A 8 -9.24 0.89 -13.00
C LEU A 8 -10.14 -0.05 -12.20
N PRO A 9 -9.67 -1.23 -11.77
CA PRO A 9 -10.50 -2.17 -11.03
C PRO A 9 -11.03 -1.48 -9.78
N TYR A 10 -12.36 -1.35 -9.70
CA TYR A 10 -13.06 -0.63 -8.63
C TYR A 10 -12.87 -1.29 -7.26
N ASN A 11 -12.63 -2.61 -7.25
CA ASN A 11 -12.36 -3.38 -6.05
C ASN A 11 -10.94 -3.96 -6.11
N GLN A 12 -9.95 -3.15 -5.74
CA GLN A 12 -8.60 -3.66 -5.52
C GLN A 12 -8.49 -4.24 -4.12
N GLU A 13 -8.29 -5.55 -4.03
CA GLU A 13 -7.83 -6.18 -2.80
C GLU A 13 -6.42 -5.66 -2.49
N PHE A 14 -6.23 -5.22 -1.25
CA PHE A 14 -4.95 -4.76 -0.75
C PHE A 14 -4.35 -5.86 0.12
N ASP A 15 -3.06 -6.12 -0.06
CA ASP A 15 -2.28 -7.02 0.77
C ASP A 15 -1.30 -6.20 1.64
N HIS A 16 -0.74 -6.82 2.69
CA HIS A 16 0.26 -6.20 3.58
C HIS A 16 1.47 -5.62 2.81
N ARG A 17 1.81 -6.21 1.66
CA ARG A 17 2.89 -5.74 0.77
C ARG A 17 2.69 -4.29 0.33
N PHE A 18 1.44 -3.84 0.17
CA PHE A 18 1.13 -2.47 -0.26
C PHE A 18 1.56 -1.43 0.78
N ILE A 19 1.52 -1.75 2.07
CA ILE A 19 1.82 -0.81 3.17
C ILE A 19 3.17 -0.12 2.94
N LYS A 20 4.20 -0.93 2.64
CA LYS A 20 5.56 -0.45 2.42
C LYS A 20 5.66 0.50 1.23
N TYR A 21 5.06 0.14 0.09
CA TYR A 21 5.13 0.96 -1.12
C TYR A 21 4.28 2.22 -1.03
N VAL A 22 3.10 2.14 -0.40
CA VAL A 22 2.25 3.29 -0.09
C VAL A 22 3.02 4.28 0.77
N ARG A 23 3.69 3.81 1.83
CA ARG A 23 4.53 4.65 2.69
C ARG A 23 5.70 5.29 1.92
N HIS A 24 6.40 4.50 1.10
CA HIS A 24 7.55 4.99 0.33
C HIS A 24 7.15 5.93 -0.82
N SER A 25 5.93 5.86 -1.34
CA SER A 25 5.44 6.80 -2.38
C SER A 25 5.46 8.27 -1.95
N ARG A 26 5.50 8.52 -0.63
CA ARG A 26 5.60 9.84 -0.01
C ARG A 26 6.87 10.01 0.81
N ASN A 27 7.85 9.11 0.66
CA ASN A 27 9.10 9.10 1.42
C ASN A 27 8.91 9.18 2.95
N LEU A 28 7.87 8.55 3.48
CA LEU A 28 7.57 8.58 4.91
C LEU A 28 8.30 7.48 5.68
N THR A 29 8.78 7.83 6.87
CA THR A 29 9.21 6.85 7.89
C THR A 29 7.99 6.18 8.54
N LEU A 30 8.18 5.04 9.21
CA LEU A 30 7.10 4.36 9.95
C LEU A 30 6.41 5.27 10.97
N ASP A 31 7.20 6.06 11.71
CA ASP A 31 6.70 6.98 12.73
C ASP A 31 5.76 8.05 12.14
N ARG A 32 6.19 8.67 11.03
CA ARG A 32 5.36 9.61 10.27
C ARG A 32 4.16 8.97 9.56
N PHE A 33 4.23 7.70 9.20
CA PHE A 33 3.13 6.99 8.52
C PHE A 33 2.05 6.51 9.51
N SER A 34 2.44 6.18 10.74
CA SER A 34 1.56 5.75 11.83
C SER A 34 0.29 6.61 12.00
N PRO A 35 0.34 7.96 12.08
CA PRO A 35 -0.86 8.78 12.22
C PRO A 35 -1.80 8.74 11.01
N TYR A 36 -1.28 8.50 9.81
CA TYR A 36 -2.12 8.37 8.60
C TYR A 36 -2.94 7.09 8.64
N MET A 37 -2.30 5.96 9.00
CA MET A 37 -2.95 4.66 9.10
C MET A 37 -3.73 4.47 10.40
N GLY A 38 -3.41 5.24 11.46
CA GLY A 38 -4.05 5.09 12.78
C GLY A 38 -3.66 3.79 13.49
N VAL A 39 -2.44 3.28 13.24
CA VAL A 39 -1.90 2.04 13.80
C VAL A 39 -0.49 2.33 14.33
N ASP A 40 -0.10 1.72 15.44
CA ASP A 40 1.24 1.91 16.03
C ASP A 40 2.36 1.52 15.05
N LYS A 41 3.48 2.25 15.09
CA LYS A 41 4.63 2.01 14.21
C LYS A 41 5.19 0.59 14.33
N SER A 42 5.14 -0.01 15.51
CA SER A 42 5.64 -1.37 15.76
C SER A 42 4.75 -2.40 15.08
N THR A 43 3.43 -2.18 15.11
CA THR A 43 2.45 -3.01 14.42
C THR A 43 2.61 -2.88 12.91
N ILE A 44 2.77 -1.66 12.38
CA ILE A 44 3.04 -1.43 10.96
C ILE A 44 4.33 -2.15 10.53
N ALA A 45 5.39 -2.08 11.33
CA ALA A 45 6.64 -2.78 11.05
C ALA A 45 6.46 -4.31 10.98
N LYS A 46 5.64 -4.89 11.86
CA LYS A 46 5.32 -6.32 11.84
C LYS A 46 4.48 -6.70 10.62
N LEU A 47 3.50 -5.87 10.26
CA LEU A 47 2.68 -6.05 9.05
C LEU A 47 3.53 -5.98 7.77
N GLU A 48 4.43 -4.98 7.66
CA GLU A 48 5.34 -4.87 6.50
C GLU A 48 6.26 -6.09 6.34
N LYS A 49 6.59 -6.76 7.45
CA LYS A 49 7.42 -7.97 7.47
C LYS A 49 6.61 -9.27 7.32
N GLY A 50 5.29 -9.21 7.26
CA GLY A 50 4.42 -10.39 7.25
C GLY A 50 4.46 -11.20 8.56
N GLN A 51 4.87 -10.57 9.67
CA GLN A 51 4.90 -11.20 11.01
C GLN A 51 3.56 -11.12 11.74
N LEU A 52 2.62 -10.36 11.19
CA LEU A 52 1.27 -10.20 11.72
C LEU A 52 0.27 -10.37 10.58
N ASP A 53 -0.83 -11.08 10.87
CA ASP A 53 -1.85 -11.34 9.88
C ASP A 53 -2.54 -10.05 9.41
N PHE A 54 -2.65 -9.93 8.10
CA PHE A 54 -3.34 -8.82 7.46
C PHE A 54 -4.86 -9.06 7.49
N THR A 55 -5.49 -8.63 8.58
CA THR A 55 -6.93 -8.74 8.78
C THR A 55 -7.71 -7.64 8.04
N PRO A 56 -9.03 -7.80 7.83
CA PRO A 56 -9.88 -6.75 7.22
C PRO A 56 -9.84 -5.39 7.94
N TYR A 57 -9.52 -5.41 9.24
CA TYR A 57 -9.28 -4.20 10.02
C TYR A 57 -8.09 -3.40 9.46
N TYR A 58 -6.95 -4.05 9.21
CA TYR A 58 -5.76 -3.41 8.67
C TYR A 58 -5.95 -2.98 7.21
N GLU A 59 -6.74 -3.72 6.44
CA GLU A 59 -7.14 -3.31 5.09
C GLU A 59 -7.90 -1.98 5.11
N THR A 60 -8.89 -1.86 6.01
CA THR A 60 -9.68 -0.63 6.18
C THR A 60 -8.78 0.54 6.58
N LYS A 61 -7.85 0.32 7.51
CA LYS A 61 -6.86 1.33 7.92
C LYS A 61 -5.90 1.73 6.81
N LEU A 62 -5.48 0.80 5.97
CA LEU A 62 -4.65 1.11 4.81
C LEU A 62 -5.42 1.95 3.77
N LYS A 63 -6.70 1.62 3.51
CA LYS A 63 -7.57 2.43 2.64
C LYS A 63 -7.74 3.86 3.17
N GLU A 64 -7.94 4.02 4.48
CA GLU A 64 -7.98 5.34 5.12
C GLU A 64 -6.66 6.11 4.92
N ALA A 65 -5.51 5.44 5.10
CA ALA A 65 -4.20 6.05 4.89
C ALA A 65 -4.00 6.51 3.44
N ILE A 66 -4.36 5.68 2.46
CA ILE A 66 -4.31 6.00 1.02
C ILE A 66 -5.12 7.25 0.71
N LYS A 67 -6.35 7.34 1.25
CA LYS A 67 -7.22 8.50 1.08
C LYS A 67 -6.61 9.76 1.70
N ARG A 68 -6.05 9.67 2.92
CA ARG A 68 -5.41 10.79 3.61
C ARG A 68 -4.12 11.27 2.93
N LEU A 69 -3.36 10.36 2.34
CA LEU A 69 -2.14 10.66 1.57
C LEU A 69 -2.41 11.13 0.14
N GLN A 70 -3.69 11.19 -0.26
CA GLN A 70 -4.15 11.59 -1.59
C GLN A 70 -3.42 10.83 -2.70
N ILE A 71 -3.26 9.51 -2.52
CA ILE A 71 -2.64 8.67 -3.54
C ILE A 71 -3.67 8.43 -4.64
N SER A 72 -3.32 8.81 -5.86
CA SER A 72 -4.16 8.63 -7.03
C SER A 72 -4.25 7.17 -7.44
N ASN A 73 -5.34 6.81 -8.14
CA ASN A 73 -5.48 5.44 -8.66
C ASN A 73 -4.35 5.06 -9.65
N ILE A 74 -3.78 6.02 -10.37
CA ILE A 74 -2.64 5.80 -11.27
C ILE A 74 -1.40 5.37 -10.48
N GLU A 75 -1.14 6.02 -9.34
CA GLU A 75 -0.06 5.64 -8.44
C GLU A 75 -0.30 4.25 -7.83
N LEU A 76 -1.54 3.93 -7.43
CA LEU A 76 -1.88 2.59 -6.90
C LEU A 76 -1.64 1.47 -7.91
N VAL A 77 -2.00 1.68 -9.18
CA VAL A 77 -1.70 0.72 -10.24
C VAL A 77 -0.20 0.58 -10.44
N SER A 78 0.54 1.69 -10.39
CA SER A 78 2.00 1.66 -10.52
C SER A 78 2.65 0.88 -9.37
N ILE A 79 2.18 1.07 -8.14
CA ILE A 79 2.61 0.30 -6.96
C ILE A 79 2.33 -1.18 -7.13
N ARG A 80 1.14 -1.56 -7.61
CA ARG A 80 0.78 -2.95 -7.90
C ARG A 80 1.74 -3.57 -8.93
N ASN A 81 1.98 -2.89 -10.04
CA ASN A 81 2.89 -3.37 -11.07
C ASN A 81 4.31 -3.60 -10.53
N ILE A 82 4.78 -2.75 -9.60
CA ILE A 82 6.07 -2.91 -8.94
C ILE A 82 6.09 -4.18 -8.07
N ILE A 83 5.03 -4.42 -7.29
CA ILE A 83 4.90 -5.62 -6.45
C ILE A 83 4.92 -6.88 -7.34
N GLU A 84 4.05 -6.94 -8.35
CA GLU A 84 3.95 -8.07 -9.26
C GLU A 84 5.26 -8.33 -10.03
N SER A 85 5.95 -7.26 -10.45
CA SER A 85 7.24 -7.38 -11.14
C SER A 85 8.32 -7.96 -10.23
N LYS A 86 8.34 -7.58 -8.95
CA LYS A 86 9.29 -8.09 -7.97
C LYS A 86 9.03 -9.56 -7.63
N GLU A 87 7.76 -9.93 -7.48
CA GLU A 87 7.35 -11.32 -7.28
C GLU A 87 7.78 -12.21 -8.45
N ARG A 88 7.52 -11.76 -9.69
CA ARG A 88 7.91 -12.51 -10.89
C ARG A 88 9.42 -12.74 -10.99
N LYS A 89 10.21 -11.78 -10.51
CA LYS A 89 11.68 -11.88 -10.49
C LYS A 89 12.22 -12.65 -9.28
N GLY A 90 11.36 -13.10 -8.37
CA GLY A 90 11.76 -13.85 -7.18
C GLY A 90 12.41 -12.99 -6.08
N TYR A 91 12.27 -11.67 -6.14
CA TYR A 91 12.75 -10.79 -5.06
C TYR A 91 11.79 -10.89 -3.87
N ARG A 92 12.25 -11.54 -2.80
CA ARG A 92 11.61 -11.53 -1.47
C ARG A 92 12.08 -10.34 -0.64
#